data_AF-A0A6L3X2A9-F1
#
_entry.id   AF-A0A6L3X2A9-F1
#
_cell.length_a   1.000
_cell.length_b   1.000
_cell.length_c   1.000
_cell.angle_alpha   90.00
_cell.angle_beta   90.00
_cell.angle_gamma   90.00
#
_symmetry.space_group_name_H-M   'P 1'
#
loop_
_entity.id
_entity.type
_entity.pdbx_description
1 polymer ?
#
loop_
_entity_poly.entity_id
_entity_poly.type
_entity_poly.pdbx_seq_one_letter_code
_entity_poly.pdbx_strand_id
1 'polypeptide(L)'
;GYKRQTPVWLSGALLNDIASQNLRFHTNAPLVEQPQQAVFAVADEQISHEQLNALSEGSAVAPETSATLILQVSSLSGGRMLRLTGAGIADERRGAP
;
A
#
# COMPACT_ATOMS: atom_id res chain seq x y z
N GLY A 1 14.78 14.55 19.17
CA GLY A 1 13.65 14.70 18.24
C GLY A 1 13.52 13.41 17.46
N TYR A 2 12.41 12.69 17.62
CA TYR A 2 12.22 11.41 16.93
C TYR A 2 11.97 11.67 15.44
N LYS A 3 12.92 11.24 14.60
CA LYS A 3 12.73 11.20 13.14
C LYS A 3 11.57 10.24 12.86
N ARG A 4 10.44 10.76 12.38
CA ARG A 4 9.31 9.91 11.96
C ARG A 4 9.80 9.08 10.78
N GLN A 5 10.04 7.79 11.02
CA GLN A 5 10.41 6.85 9.98
C GLN A 5 9.15 6.47 9.18
N THR A 6 9.32 6.14 7.90
CA THR A 6 8.25 5.63 7.03
C THR A 6 8.60 4.21 6.58
N PRO A 7 8.37 3.20 7.44
CA PRO A 7 8.66 1.81 7.08
C PRO A 7 7.89 1.36 5.84
N VAL A 8 8.58 0.60 5.00
CA VAL A 8 8.02 0.05 3.76
C VAL A 8 8.06 -1.46 3.83
N TRP A 9 6.95 -2.10 3.51
CA TRP A 9 6.90 -3.54 3.25
C TRP A 9 6.75 -3.78 1.75
N LEU A 10 7.53 -4.72 1.22
CA LEU A 10 7.40 -5.21 -0.15
C LEU A 10 6.90 -6.65 -0.08
N SER A 11 5.82 -6.97 -0.81
CA SER A 11 5.36 -8.36 -0.95
C SER A 11 6.45 -9.25 -1.55
N GLY A 12 6.39 -10.56 -1.29
CA GLY A 12 7.40 -11.51 -1.75
C GLY A 12 7.63 -11.50 -3.26
N ALA A 13 6.58 -11.25 -4.07
CA ALA A 13 6.68 -11.16 -5.52
C ALA A 13 7.48 -9.93 -6.00
N LEU A 14 7.50 -8.86 -5.21
CA LEU A 14 8.18 -7.60 -5.54
C LEU A 14 9.52 -7.42 -4.80
N LEU A 15 9.77 -8.21 -3.75
CA LEU A 15 10.99 -8.14 -2.97
C LEU A 15 12.15 -8.80 -3.72
N ASN A 16 13.14 -8.00 -4.09
CA ASN A 16 14.42 -8.45 -4.62
C ASN A 16 15.55 -7.51 -4.21
N ASP A 17 16.80 -7.93 -4.45
CA ASP A 17 18.00 -7.19 -4.04
C ASP A 17 18.06 -5.79 -4.66
N ILE A 18 17.69 -5.64 -5.93
CA ILE A 18 17.73 -4.35 -6.62
C ILE A 18 16.69 -3.40 -6.01
N ALA A 19 15.45 -3.87 -5.84
CA ALA A 19 14.37 -3.08 -5.26
C ALA A 19 14.70 -2.64 -3.82
N SER A 20 15.18 -3.56 -3.00
CA SER A 20 15.53 -3.28 -1.60
C SER A 20 16.72 -2.32 -1.47
N GLN A 21 17.75 -2.47 -2.30
CA GLN A 21 18.91 -1.57 -2.31
C GLN A 21 18.52 -0.17 -2.80
N ASN A 22 17.77 -0.07 -3.91
CA ASN A 22 17.33 1.21 -4.46
C ASN A 22 16.46 1.96 -3.45
N LEU A 23 15.51 1.27 -2.80
CA LEU A 23 14.66 1.88 -1.79
C LEU A 23 15.49 2.46 -0.64
N ARG A 24 16.42 1.67 -0.09
CA ARG A 24 17.30 2.11 1.00
C ARG A 24 18.17 3.28 0.58
N PHE A 25 18.82 3.20 -0.58
CA PHE A 25 19.76 4.21 -1.07
C PHE A 25 19.08 5.55 -1.36
N HIS A 26 17.94 5.55 -2.04
CA HIS A 26 17.29 6.78 -2.48
C HIS A 26 16.37 7.42 -1.44
N THR A 27 15.82 6.65 -0.50
CA THR A 27 14.80 7.14 0.43
C THR A 27 15.21 7.08 1.90
N ASN A 28 16.21 6.26 2.25
CA ASN A 28 16.52 5.87 3.62
C ASN A 28 15.31 5.30 4.39
N ALA A 29 14.27 4.83 3.70
CA ALA A 29 13.12 4.20 4.33
C ALA A 29 13.52 2.84 4.92
N PRO A 30 13.14 2.53 6.18
CA PRO A 30 13.31 1.20 6.72
C PRO A 30 12.49 0.20 5.91
N LEU A 31 13.13 -0.89 5.49
CA LEU A 31 12.42 -2.03 4.93
C LEU A 31 12.03 -2.96 6.08
N VAL A 32 10.75 -3.29 6.19
CA VAL A 32 10.20 -4.19 7.21
C VAL A 32 9.75 -5.51 6.59
N GLU A 33 9.81 -6.58 7.37
CA GLU A 33 9.49 -7.94 6.91
C GLU A 33 7.99 -8.24 6.98
N GLN A 34 7.27 -7.60 7.91
CA GLN A 34 5.87 -7.90 8.19
C GLN A 34 4.96 -6.73 7.77
N PRO A 35 3.83 -7.00 7.09
CA PRO A 35 2.90 -5.96 6.61
C PRO A 35 2.34 -5.06 7.72
N GLN A 36 2.14 -5.59 8.94
CA GLN A 36 1.65 -4.85 10.10
C GLN A 36 2.57 -3.69 10.51
N GLN A 37 3.86 -3.78 10.17
CA GLN A 37 4.88 -2.80 10.54
C GLN A 37 4.99 -1.65 9.52
N ALA A 38 4.28 -1.74 8.40
CA ALA A 38 4.42 -0.84 7.27
C ALA A 38 3.59 0.43 7.45
N VAL A 39 4.17 1.56 7.04
CA VAL A 39 3.40 2.78 6.69
C VAL A 39 3.03 2.75 5.22
N PHE A 40 3.92 2.23 4.36
CA PHE A 40 3.61 1.93 2.96
C PHE A 40 3.81 0.44 2.67
N ALA A 41 2.77 -0.20 2.14
CA ALA A 41 2.83 -1.56 1.63
C ALA A 41 2.84 -1.52 0.11
N VAL A 42 3.76 -2.25 -0.53
CA VAL A 42 3.81 -2.39 -1.99
C VAL A 42 3.62 -3.85 -2.35
N ALA A 43 2.55 -4.14 -3.08
CA ALA A 43 2.20 -5.49 -3.49
C ALA A 43 1.63 -5.52 -4.90
N ASP A 44 1.49 -6.71 -5.46
CA ASP A 44 0.73 -6.95 -6.67
C ASP A 44 -0.56 -7.74 -6.37
N GLU A 45 -1.26 -8.15 -7.41
CA GLU A 45 -2.51 -8.92 -7.33
C GLU A 45 -2.36 -10.28 -6.60
N GLN A 46 -1.13 -10.74 -6.31
CA GLN A 46 -0.87 -11.98 -5.58
C GLN A 46 -0.88 -11.80 -4.05
N ILE A 47 -1.13 -10.58 -3.54
CA ILE A 47 -1.27 -10.34 -2.11
C ILE A 47 -2.35 -11.25 -1.50
N SER A 48 -1.98 -11.98 -0.46
CA SER A 48 -2.92 -12.87 0.24
C SER A 48 -3.89 -12.07 1.11
N HIS A 49 -5.05 -12.66 1.40
CA HIS A 49 -6.01 -12.09 2.37
C HIS A 49 -5.38 -11.87 3.74
N GLU A 50 -4.50 -12.77 4.18
CA GLU A 50 -3.78 -12.65 5.45
C GLU A 50 -2.86 -11.43 5.48
N GLN A 51 -2.09 -11.20 4.40
CA GLN A 51 -1.23 -10.03 4.26
C GLN A 51 -2.04 -8.72 4.15
N LEU A 52 -3.19 -8.75 3.47
CA LEU A 52 -4.07 -7.58 3.36
C LEU A 52 -4.67 -7.22 4.73
N ASN A 53 -5.24 -8.20 5.45
CA ASN A 53 -5.84 -8.01 6.77
C ASN A 53 -4.80 -7.65 7.85
N ALA A 54 -3.53 -7.90 7.57
CA ALA A 54 -2.43 -7.55 8.43
C ALA A 54 -2.03 -6.06 8.34
N LEU A 55 -2.43 -5.33 7.30
CA LEU A 55 -2.06 -3.93 7.18
C LEU A 55 -2.68 -3.11 8.32
N SER A 56 -1.92 -2.14 8.84
CA SER A 56 -2.41 -1.26 9.90
C SER A 56 -3.60 -0.45 9.40
N GLU A 57 -4.77 -0.56 10.05
CA GLU A 57 -5.97 0.24 9.74
C GLU A 57 -6.00 1.58 10.51
N GLY A 58 -4.97 1.86 11.30
CA GLY A 58 -4.94 2.97 12.24
C GLY A 58 -5.87 2.74 13.43
N SER A 59 -6.27 3.80 14.11
CA SER A 59 -7.25 3.72 15.21
C SER A 59 -8.27 4.86 15.12
N ALA A 60 -9.37 4.76 15.86
CA ALA A 60 -10.37 5.83 15.89
C ALA A 60 -9.82 7.19 16.35
N VAL A 61 -8.81 7.18 17.25
CA VAL A 61 -8.19 8.41 17.78
C VAL A 61 -6.93 8.84 17.03
N ALA A 62 -6.36 7.95 16.21
CA ALA A 62 -5.21 8.20 15.37
C ALA A 62 -5.37 7.45 14.03
N PRO A 63 -6.30 7.89 13.16
CA PRO A 63 -6.55 7.22 11.87
C PRO A 63 -5.40 7.40 10.88
N GLU A 64 -4.56 8.42 11.07
CA GLU A 64 -3.38 8.71 10.25
C GLU A 64 -2.24 7.69 10.42
N THR A 65 -2.33 6.78 11.39
CA THR A 65 -1.38 5.68 11.56
C THR A 65 -1.74 4.45 10.72
N SER A 66 -2.77 4.56 9.88
CA SER A 66 -3.07 3.55 8.86
C SER A 66 -1.96 3.42 7.83
N ALA A 67 -1.80 2.21 7.30
CA ALA A 67 -0.92 1.91 6.19
C ALA A 67 -1.57 2.36 4.88
N THR A 68 -0.76 2.82 3.93
CA THR A 68 -1.17 3.02 2.54
C THR A 68 -0.71 1.85 1.69
N LEU A 69 -1.65 1.16 1.03
CA LEU A 69 -1.35 0.10 0.06
C LEU A 69 -1.17 0.67 -1.34
N ILE A 70 0.00 0.45 -1.93
CA ILE A 70 0.30 0.65 -3.35
C ILE A 70 0.17 -0.72 -4.03
N LEU A 71 -0.94 -0.93 -4.73
CA LEU A 71 -1.21 -2.18 -5.43
C LEU A 71 -0.86 -2.06 -6.92
N GLN A 72 0.12 -2.83 -7.37
CA GLN A 72 0.45 -2.99 -8.78
C GLN A 72 -0.59 -3.89 -9.44
N VAL A 73 -1.32 -3.33 -10.39
CA VAL A 73 -2.33 -4.05 -11.20
C VAL A 73 -1.88 -4.11 -12.65
N SER A 74 -2.36 -5.14 -13.36
CA SER A 74 -2.05 -5.35 -14.78
C SER A 74 -2.64 -4.27 -15.70
N SER A 75 -3.77 -3.66 -15.31
CA SER A 75 -4.43 -2.58 -16.04
C SER A 75 -5.27 -1.70 -15.11
N LEU A 76 -5.53 -0.46 -15.50
CA LEU A 76 -6.51 0.43 -14.84
C LEU A 76 -7.87 0.44 -15.56
N SER A 77 -8.02 -0.41 -16.58
CA SER A 77 -9.21 -0.56 -17.41
C SER A 77 -9.39 -2.01 -17.86
N GLY A 78 -10.62 -2.40 -18.21
CA GLY A 78 -10.93 -3.76 -18.68
C GLY A 78 -11.28 -4.76 -17.57
N GLY A 79 -11.18 -4.36 -16.30
CA GLY A 79 -11.69 -5.13 -15.17
C GLY A 79 -13.20 -5.01 -14.98
N ARG A 80 -13.68 -5.37 -13.78
CA ARG A 80 -15.10 -5.26 -13.43
C ARG A 80 -15.47 -3.79 -13.23
N MET A 81 -16.51 -3.33 -13.93
CA MET A 81 -16.98 -1.95 -13.78
C MET A 81 -17.44 -1.67 -12.34
N LEU A 82 -16.88 -0.64 -11.74
CA LEU A 82 -17.21 -0.11 -10.43
C LEU A 82 -17.87 1.27 -10.58
N ARG A 83 -18.88 1.53 -9.75
CA ARG A 83 -19.45 2.86 -9.56
C ARG A 83 -18.95 3.41 -8.22
N LEU A 84 -18.19 4.49 -8.28
CA LEU A 84 -17.61 5.19 -7.15
C LEU A 84 -18.45 6.43 -6.82
N THR A 85 -18.75 6.62 -5.53
CA THR A 85 -19.52 7.74 -4.99
C THR A 85 -18.95 8.11 -3.61
N GLY A 86 -19.13 9.35 -3.15
CA GLY A 86 -18.69 9.80 -1.83
C GLY A 86 -17.85 11.08 -1.88
N ALA A 87 -17.12 11.37 -0.80
CA ALA A 87 -16.32 12.59 -0.68
C ALA A 87 -15.35 12.75 -1.87
N GLY A 88 -15.32 13.95 -2.46
CA GLY A 88 -14.49 14.24 -3.63
C GLY A 88 -15.08 13.82 -4.99
N ILE A 89 -16.27 13.21 -5.03
CA ILE A 89 -17.00 12.87 -6.26
C ILE A 89 -18.32 13.66 -6.26
N ALA A 90 -18.56 14.44 -7.31
CA ALA A 90 -19.76 15.29 -7.41
C ALA A 90 -21.05 14.46 -7.49
N ASP A 91 -21.10 13.49 -8.42
CA ASP A 91 -22.24 12.60 -8.62
C ASP A 91 -21.80 11.13 -8.57
N GLU A 92 -21.29 10.61 -9.69
CA GLU A 92 -20.69 9.29 -9.78
C GLU A 92 -19.43 9.31 -10.64
N ARG A 93 -18.49 8.41 -10.35
CA ARG A 93 -17.34 8.12 -11.22
C ARG A 93 -17.28 6.63 -11.51
N ARG A 94 -17.02 6.28 -12.76
CA ARG A 94 -16.84 4.89 -13.19
C ARG A 94 -15.36 4.56 -13.35
N GLY A 95 -14.99 3.34 -12.99
CA GLY A 95 -13.66 2.78 -13.16
C GLY A 95 -13.73 1.28 -13.32
N ALA A 96 -12.77 0.69 -14.02
CA ALA A 96 -12.71 -0.76 -14.21
C ALA A 96 -11.25 -1.23 -14.10
N PRO A 97 -10.57 -0.96 -12.98
CA PRO A 97 -9.26 -1.56 -12.72
C PRO A 97 -9.39 -3.09 -12.72
#